data_AF-A0A7C9RE17-F1
#
_entry.id   AF-A0A7C9RE17-F1
#
_cell.length_a   1.000
_cell.length_b   1.000
_cell.length_c   1.000
_cell.angle_alpha   90.00
_cell.angle_beta   90.00
_cell.angle_gamma   90.00
#
_symmetry.space_group_name_H-M   'P 1'
#
loop_
_entity.id
_entity.type
_entity.pdbx_description
1 polymer ?
#
loop_
_entity_poly.entity_id
_entity_poly.type
_entity_poly.pdbx_seq_one_letter_code
_entity_poly.pdbx_strand_id
1 'polypeptide(L)' 'MFIIDFNKLRFLVCDDNAHMRRILRTLLHSFGAREVYEAEDGA' A
#
# COMPACT_ATOMS: atom_id res chain seq x y z
N MET A 1 17.01 8.83 13.70
CA MET A 1 16.17 8.80 12.49
C MET A 1 16.44 7.48 11.77
N PHE A 2 15.46 6.61 11.63
CA PHE A 2 15.62 5.34 10.90
C PHE A 2 15.09 5.52 9.47
N ILE A 3 15.88 5.11 8.48
CA ILE A 3 15.46 5.08 7.07
C ILE A 3 14.80 3.74 6.82
N ILE A 4 13.56 3.75 6.35
CA ILE A 4 12.82 2.55 5.98
C ILE A 4 12.99 2.33 4.48
N ASP A 5 13.45 1.14 4.10
CA ASP A 5 13.52 0.71 2.70
C ASP A 5 12.21 0.01 2.31
N PHE A 6 11.34 0.73 1.62
CA PHE A 6 10.00 0.27 1.23
C PHE A 6 10.04 -0.88 0.22
N ASN A 7 11.13 -1.04 -0.53
CA ASN A 7 11.29 -2.13 -1.49
C ASN A 7 11.41 -3.50 -0.78
N LYS A 8 11.71 -3.53 0.52
CA LYS A 8 11.81 -4.75 1.33
C LYS A 8 10.53 -5.08 2.09
N LEU A 9 9.46 -4.29 1.91
CA LEU A 9 8.22 -4.42 2.63
C LEU A 9 7.08 -4.85 1.71
N ARG A 10 6.09 -5.50 2.32
CA ARG A 10 4.83 -5.92 1.68
C ARG A 10 3.68 -5.22 2.39
N PHE A 11 2.80 -4.61 1.62
CA PHE A 11 1.70 -3.80 2.12
C PHE A 11 0.36 -4.42 1.74
N LEU A 12 -0.58 -4.42 2.69
CA LEU A 12 -1.99 -4.67 2.43
C LEU A 12 -2.75 -3.40 2.76
N VAL A 13 -3.46 -2.84 1.78
CA VAL A 13 -4.30 -1.66 1.93
C VAL A 13 -5.75 -2.13 2.05
N CYS A 14 -6.32 -1.99 3.24
CA CYS A 14 -7.73 -2.28 3.52
C CYS A 14 -8.51 -0.97 3.62
N ASP A 15 -9.45 -0.75 2.71
CA ASP A 15 -10.35 0.41 2.69
C ASP A 15 -11.60 0.02 1.91
N ASP A 16 -12.79 0.43 2.33
CA ASP A 16 -14.06 0.08 1.67
C ASP A 16 -14.28 0.86 0.36
N ASN A 17 -13.54 1.94 0.15
CA ASN A 17 -13.62 2.78 -1.03
C ASN A 17 -12.48 2.48 -2.02
N ALA A 18 -12.84 1.88 -3.17
CA ALA A 18 -11.89 1.56 -4.23
C ALA A 18 -11.10 2.78 -4.76
N HIS A 19 -11.65 4.00 -4.68
CA HIS A 19 -10.92 5.21 -5.05
C HIS A 19 -9.78 5.49 -4.08
N MET A 20 -10.03 5.38 -2.77
CA MET A 20 -9.03 5.60 -1.73
C MET A 20 -7.93 4.54 -1.79
N ARG A 21 -8.28 3.26 -2.00
CA ARG A 21 -7.29 2.18 -2.21
C ARG A 21 -6.30 2.52 -3.33
N ARG A 22 -6.79 3.04 -4.47
CA ARG A 22 -5.94 3.44 -5.60
C ARG A 22 -5.01 4.60 -5.27
N ILE A 23 -5.47 5.59 -4.49
CA ILE A 23 -4.62 6.72 -4.04
C ILE A 23 -3.48 6.18 -3.16
N LEU A 24 -3.81 5.38 -2.14
CA LEU A 24 -2.83 4.80 -1.23
C LEU A 24 -1.81 3.91 -1.96
N ARG A 25 -2.27 3.07 -2.89
CA ARG A 25 -1.37 2.26 -3.73
C ARG A 25 -0.40 3.14 -4.53
N THR A 26 -0.91 4.21 -5.15
CA THR A 26 -0.08 5.15 -5.92
C THR A 26 0.99 5.81 -5.03
N LEU A 27 0.61 6.24 -3.83
CA LEU A 27 1.55 6.82 -2.86
C LEU A 27 2.62 5.80 -2.44
N LEU A 28 2.23 4.57 -2.06
CA LEU A 28 3.17 3.52 -1.67
C LEU A 28 4.17 3.18 -2.78
N HIS A 29 3.72 3.12 -4.04
CA HIS A 29 4.62 2.95 -5.17
C HIS A 29 5.57 4.14 -5.36
N SER A 30 5.12 5.38 -5.13
CA SER A 30 5.99 6.55 -5.18
C SER A 30 7.10 6.53 -4.12
N PHE A 31 6.88 5.84 -2.99
CA PHE A 31 7.89 5.58 -1.96
C PHE A 31 8.79 4.36 -2.25
N GLY A 32 8.56 3.64 -3.36
CA GLY A 32 9.36 2.50 -3.79
C GLY A 32 8.85 1.13 -3.34
N ALA A 33 7.63 1.04 -2.76
CA ALA A 33 7.01 -0.24 -2.46
C ALA A 33 6.68 -0.99 -3.76
N ARG A 34 7.01 -2.28 -3.82
CA ARG A 34 6.73 -3.14 -4.99
C ARG A 34 5.58 -4.10 -4.76
N GLU A 35 5.44 -4.59 -3.53
CA GLU A 35 4.40 -5.53 -3.16
C GLU A 35 3.31 -4.81 -2.38
N VAL A 36 2.28 -4.36 -3.11
CA VAL A 36 1.12 -3.67 -2.56
C VAL A 36 -0.14 -4.42 -2.99
N TYR A 37 -0.87 -4.94 -2.00
CA TYR A 37 -2.13 -5.66 -2.16
C TYR A 37 -3.27 -4.80 -1.65
N GLU A 38 -4.46 -5.03 -2.18
CA GLU A 38 -5.69 -4.34 -1.78
C GLU A 38 -6.69 -5.37 -1.25
N ALA A 39 -7.41 -5.01 -0.20
CA ALA A 39 -8.55 -5.75 0.30
C ALA A 39 -9.74 -4.79 0.47
N GLU A 40 -10.91 -5.23 0.03
CA GLU A 40 -12.18 -4.49 0.19
C GLU A 40 -12.91 -4.89 1.47
N ASP A 41 -12.73 -6.14 1.88
CA ASP A 41 -13.24 -6.73 3.11
C ASP A 41 -12.21 -7.73 3.68
N GLY A 42 -12.56 -8.34 4.81
CA GLY A 42 -11.70 -9.29 5.52
C GLY A 42 -12.22 -10.73 5.51
N ALA A 43 -13.05 -11.10 4.53
CA ALA A 43 -13.78 -12.36 4.49
C ALA A 43 -13.26 -13.37 3.45
#